data_AF-A0A1M6YKK1-F1
#
_entry.id   AF-A0A1M6YKK1-F1
#
_cell.length_a   1.000
_cell.length_b   1.000
_cell.length_c   1.000
_cell.angle_alpha   90.00
_cell.angle_beta   90.00
_cell.angle_gamma   90.00
#
_symmetry.space_group_name_H-M   'P 1'
#
loop_
_entity.id
_entity.type
_entity.pdbx_description
1 polymer ?
#
loop_
_entity_poly.entity_id
_entity_poly.type
_entity_poly.pdbx_seq_one_letter_code
_entity_poly.pdbx_strand_id
1 'polypeptide(L)'
;MPVLIKVYQNKIKEAKSFGKWYGRVASTKTMSYQELCKHMSEHNSVYGEDVCLGVANKLQSCILEQLLEGKKVQFGDLGTFYLSLSSSGVDKEEDFNLGLCIKGLYLCFAPSRTDVNNLSSKMLKQKASFMNVKDLAGSHTANSGADNDDEDDGPTGGYPPNPGD
;
A
#
# COMPACT_ATOMS: atom_id res chain seq x y z
N MET A 1 14.18 4.17 12.81
CA MET A 1 12.91 3.93 13.51
C MET A 1 12.45 2.51 13.22
N PRO A 2 11.99 1.75 14.23
CA PRO A 2 11.49 0.39 14.01
C PRO A 2 10.13 0.41 13.30
N VAL A 3 9.84 -0.65 12.54
CA VAL A 3 8.50 -0.96 12.04
C VAL A 3 7.67 -1.50 13.20
N LEU A 4 6.57 -0.81 13.51
CA LEU A 4 5.69 -1.19 14.61
C LEU A 4 4.79 -2.35 14.22
N ILE A 5 4.65 -3.34 15.11
CA ILE A 5 3.83 -4.53 14.91
C ILE A 5 2.76 -4.61 16.00
N LYS A 6 1.49 -4.68 15.59
CA LYS A 6 0.37 -5.06 16.46
C LYS A 6 0.16 -6.56 16.36
N VAL A 7 0.25 -7.25 17.49
CA VAL A 7 0.03 -8.71 17.59
C VAL A 7 -1.42 -8.98 17.95
N TYR A 8 -2.09 -9.85 17.21
CA TYR A 8 -3.50 -10.23 17.40
C TYR A 8 -3.71 -11.73 17.27
N GLN A 9 -4.77 -12.26 17.89
CA GLN A 9 -5.14 -13.67 17.80
C GLN A 9 -6.23 -13.86 16.74
N ASN A 10 -6.11 -14.89 15.91
CA ASN A 10 -7.16 -15.28 14.98
C ASN A 10 -8.30 -15.98 15.73
N LYS A 11 -9.49 -15.39 15.68
CA LYS A 11 -10.72 -15.87 16.35
C LYS A 11 -11.73 -16.53 15.40
N ILE A 12 -11.37 -16.74 14.12
CA ILE A 12 -12.25 -17.39 13.13
C ILE A 12 -12.30 -18.89 13.42
N LYS A 13 -13.42 -19.38 13.97
CA LYS A 13 -13.58 -20.76 14.48
C LYS A 13 -13.36 -21.85 13.42
N GLU A 14 -13.76 -21.59 12.18
CA GLU A 14 -13.68 -22.56 11.08
C GLU A 14 -12.29 -22.60 10.41
N ALA A 15 -11.43 -21.62 10.71
CA ALA A 15 -10.11 -21.57 10.14
C ALA A 15 -9.18 -22.57 10.83
N LYS A 16 -8.34 -23.27 10.05
CA LYS A 16 -7.24 -24.11 10.58
C LYS A 16 -6.25 -23.34 11.48
N SER A 17 -6.30 -22.02 11.40
CA SER A 17 -5.50 -21.07 12.17
C SER A 17 -6.21 -20.53 13.42
N PHE A 18 -7.37 -21.06 13.79
CA PHE A 18 -8.08 -20.63 15.00
C PHE A 18 -7.16 -20.71 16.23
N GLY A 19 -7.16 -19.65 17.04
CA GLY A 19 -6.34 -19.53 18.24
C GLY A 19 -4.87 -19.16 18.01
N LYS A 20 -4.39 -19.12 16.75
CA LYS A 20 -3.01 -18.72 16.43
C LYS A 20 -2.83 -17.20 16.46
N TRP A 21 -1.61 -16.76 16.77
CA TRP A 21 -1.24 -15.35 16.85
C TRP A 21 -0.51 -14.88 15.60
N TYR A 22 -0.80 -13.66 15.17
CA TYR A 22 -0.26 -13.04 13.97
C TYR A 22 0.15 -11.59 14.26
N GLY A 23 1.17 -11.12 13.54
CA GLY A 23 1.58 -9.72 13.55
C GLY A 23 1.02 -8.99 12.33
N ARG A 24 0.52 -7.77 12.55
CA ARG A 24 0.21 -6.81 11.47
C ARG A 24 1.03 -5.55 11.68
N VAL A 25 1.48 -4.93 10.57
CA VAL A 25 2.14 -3.62 10.63
C VAL A 25 1.15 -2.61 11.19
N ALA A 26 1.61 -1.78 12.13
CA ALA A 26 0.85 -0.67 12.66
C ALA A 26 1.38 0.63 12.05
N SER A 27 0.50 1.37 11.38
CA SER A 27 0.81 2.70 10.85
C SER A 27 0.52 3.75 11.92
N THR A 28 1.45 4.68 12.14
CA THR A 28 1.28 5.78 13.10
C THR A 28 0.51 6.96 12.52
N LYS A 29 0.69 7.21 11.22
CA LYS A 29 0.04 8.30 10.48
C LYS A 29 0.05 7.99 8.99
N THR A 30 -0.98 8.45 8.28
CA THR A 30 -0.95 8.56 6.81
C THR A 30 -0.33 9.90 6.42
N MET A 31 0.79 9.86 5.70
CA MET A 31 1.46 11.04 5.19
C MET A 31 0.71 11.57 3.96
N SER A 32 0.26 12.82 4.00
CA SER A 32 -0.46 13.42 2.88
C SER A 32 0.47 13.72 1.71
N TYR A 33 -0.13 13.96 0.55
CA TYR A 33 0.60 14.32 -0.65
C TYR A 33 1.41 15.63 -0.48
N GLN A 34 0.81 16.64 0.13
CA GLN A 34 1.46 17.92 0.45
C GLN A 34 2.54 17.74 1.52
N GLU A 35 2.27 16.94 2.55
CA GLU A 35 3.26 16.65 3.60
C GLU A 35 4.50 15.96 3.01
N LEU A 36 4.32 15.09 2.02
CA LEU A 36 5.44 14.48 1.28
C LEU A 36 6.22 15.48 0.47
N CYS A 37 5.55 16.37 -0.27
CA CYS A 37 6.25 17.40 -1.05
C CYS A 37 7.03 18.36 -0.14
N LYS A 38 6.44 18.75 1.00
CA LYS A 38 7.12 19.54 2.02
C LYS A 38 8.34 18.80 2.58
N HIS A 39 8.17 17.54 2.98
CA HIS A 39 9.27 16.74 3.50
C HIS A 39 10.42 16.59 2.49
N MET A 40 10.11 16.43 1.20
CA MET A 40 11.12 16.40 0.13
C MET A 40 11.90 17.72 0.07
N SER A 41 11.23 18.86 0.19
CA SER A 41 11.88 20.19 0.18
C SER A 41 12.79 20.41 1.39
N GLU A 42 12.44 19.86 2.55
CA GLU A 42 13.22 19.98 3.79
C GLU A 42 14.41 19.01 3.84
N HIS A 43 14.43 17.97 3.00
CA HIS A 43 15.39 16.87 3.08
C HIS A 43 16.54 17.00 2.07
N ASN A 44 17.50 17.89 2.36
CA ASN A 44 18.69 18.14 1.51
C ASN A 44 18.35 18.54 0.07
N SER A 45 17.21 19.17 -0.15
CA SER A 45 16.78 19.66 -1.45
C SER A 45 17.18 21.12 -1.64
N VAL A 46 17.57 21.49 -2.86
CA VAL A 46 17.70 22.89 -3.28
C VAL A 46 16.37 23.48 -3.75
N TYR A 47 15.35 22.64 -3.92
CA TYR A 47 14.03 23.00 -4.39
C TYR A 47 13.07 23.23 -3.23
N GLY A 48 12.33 24.33 -3.29
CA GLY A 48 11.25 24.65 -2.36
C GLY A 48 10.04 23.72 -2.52
N GLU A 49 9.15 23.78 -1.53
CA GLU A 49 7.92 22.97 -1.46
C GLU A 49 7.04 23.16 -2.71
N ASP A 50 6.97 24.39 -3.23
CA ASP A 50 6.23 24.76 -4.45
C ASP A 50 6.74 24.02 -5.69
N VAL A 51 8.07 23.93 -5.85
CA VAL A 51 8.70 23.21 -6.95
C VAL A 51 8.49 21.71 -6.81
N CYS A 52 8.70 21.15 -5.60
CA CYS A 52 8.46 19.73 -5.35
C CYS A 52 7.01 19.33 -5.66
N LEU A 53 6.05 20.14 -5.22
CA LEU A 53 4.63 19.95 -5.50
C LEU A 53 4.32 20.07 -7.00
N GLY A 54 4.89 21.08 -7.68
CA GLY A 54 4.72 21.27 -9.12
C GLY A 54 5.21 20.07 -9.94
N VAL A 55 6.39 19.55 -9.62
CA VAL A 55 6.97 18.36 -10.27
C VAL A 55 6.13 17.13 -9.99
N ALA A 56 5.73 16.90 -8.73
CA ALA A 56 4.92 15.76 -8.36
C ALA A 56 3.55 15.79 -9.05
N ASN A 57 2.94 16.96 -9.24
CA ASN A 57 1.67 17.11 -9.96
C ASN A 57 1.83 16.77 -11.44
N LYS A 58 2.90 17.29 -12.08
CA LYS A 58 3.20 16.97 -13.48
C LYS A 58 3.49 15.48 -13.68
N LEU A 59 4.19 14.85 -12.74
CA LEU A 59 4.43 13.41 -12.77
C LEU A 59 3.12 12.61 -12.82
N GLN A 60 2.11 12.96 -12.02
CA GLN A 60 0.81 12.28 -12.04
C GLN A 60 0.12 12.41 -13.41
N SER A 61 0.10 13.62 -13.98
CA SER A 61 -0.48 13.85 -15.31
C SER A 61 0.24 13.06 -16.40
N CYS A 62 1.57 13.09 -16.41
CA CYS A 62 2.37 12.35 -17.40
C CYS A 62 2.17 10.83 -17.29
N ILE A 63 2.11 10.28 -16.07
CA ILE A 63 1.82 8.85 -15.87
C ILE A 63 0.45 8.53 -16.47
N LEU A 64 -0.59 9.29 -16.13
CA LEU A 64 -1.94 9.02 -16.61
C LEU A 64 -2.03 9.10 -18.15
N GLU A 65 -1.40 10.10 -18.76
CA GLU A 65 -1.33 10.25 -20.21
C GLU A 65 -0.71 9.02 -20.88
N GLN A 66 0.47 8.60 -20.41
CA GLN A 66 1.16 7.44 -20.98
C GLN A 66 0.38 6.13 -20.78
N LEU A 67 -0.33 5.99 -19.65
CA LEU A 67 -1.21 4.83 -19.41
C LEU A 67 -2.39 4.78 -20.37
N LEU A 68 -3.03 5.93 -20.65
CA LEU A 68 -4.13 6.02 -21.60
C LEU A 68 -3.70 5.80 -23.05
N GLU A 69 -2.41 6.05 -23.36
CA GLU A 69 -1.78 5.63 -24.62
C GLU A 69 -1.47 4.12 -24.68
N GLY A 70 -1.86 3.34 -23.67
CA GLY A 70 -1.65 1.89 -23.61
C GLY A 70 -0.25 1.46 -23.17
N LYS A 71 0.59 2.39 -22.69
CA LYS A 71 1.93 2.08 -22.18
C LYS A 71 1.87 1.67 -20.71
N LYS A 72 2.89 0.93 -20.26
CA LYS A 72 3.19 0.77 -18.84
C LYS A 72 4.30 1.74 -18.47
N VAL A 73 4.20 2.35 -17.30
CA VAL A 73 5.19 3.35 -16.85
C VAL A 73 6.01 2.78 -15.71
N GLN A 74 7.26 2.42 -16.00
CA GLN A 74 8.23 2.05 -14.98
C GLN A 74 8.71 3.30 -14.24
N PHE A 75 8.58 3.30 -12.92
CA PHE A 75 8.99 4.40 -12.06
C PHE A 75 10.25 4.02 -11.28
N GLY A 76 11.40 4.13 -11.98
CA GLY A 76 12.70 3.70 -11.47
C GLY A 76 12.68 2.25 -10.98
N ASP A 77 13.32 2.02 -9.83
CA ASP A 77 13.33 0.72 -9.16
C ASP A 77 12.14 0.52 -8.20
N LEU A 78 11.22 1.48 -8.10
CA LEU A 78 10.07 1.35 -7.21
C LEU A 78 9.09 0.31 -7.75
N GLY A 79 8.81 0.37 -9.05
CA GLY A 79 7.88 -0.54 -9.69
C GLY A 79 7.31 0.02 -10.98
N THR A 80 6.20 -0.56 -11.43
CA THR A 80 5.56 -0.23 -12.70
C THR A 80 4.08 0.07 -12.51
N PHE A 81 3.64 1.22 -13.02
CA PHE A 81 2.23 1.57 -13.17
C PHE A 81 1.68 0.98 -14.47
N TYR A 82 0.48 0.42 -14.43
CA TYR A 82 -0.20 -0.15 -15.59
C TYR A 82 -1.72 -0.13 -15.38
N LEU A 83 -2.47 -0.30 -16.47
CA LEU A 83 -3.92 -0.46 -16.42
C LEU A 83 -4.32 -1.93 -16.44
N SER A 84 -5.34 -2.29 -15.68
CA SER A 84 -5.99 -3.60 -15.69
C SER A 84 -7.48 -3.44 -16.00
N LEU A 85 -8.06 -4.39 -16.72
CA LEU A 85 -9.45 -4.37 -17.17
C LEU A 85 -10.23 -5.51 -16.49
N SER A 86 -11.43 -5.23 -15.98
CA SER A 86 -12.42 -6.27 -15.70
C SER A 86 -13.50 -6.27 -16.76
N SER A 87 -13.91 -7.46 -17.21
CA SER A 87 -14.98 -7.61 -18.19
C SER A 87 -15.84 -8.84 -17.90
N SER A 88 -17.05 -8.85 -18.44
CA SER A 88 -17.88 -10.04 -18.53
C SER A 88 -17.48 -10.88 -19.73
N GLY A 89 -17.49 -12.21 -19.54
CA GLY A 89 -17.30 -13.15 -20.64
C GLY A 89 -18.54 -13.23 -21.55
N VAL A 90 -18.30 -13.54 -22.81
CA VAL A 90 -19.32 -13.80 -23.85
C VAL A 90 -18.95 -15.08 -24.60
N ASP A 91 -19.93 -15.74 -25.21
CA ASP A 91 -19.72 -17.03 -25.89
C ASP A 91 -19.02 -16.90 -27.25
N LYS A 92 -19.19 -15.76 -27.95
CA LYS A 92 -18.56 -15.47 -29.25
C LYS A 92 -17.92 -14.08 -29.26
N GLU A 93 -16.80 -13.96 -29.97
CA GLU A 93 -16.07 -12.68 -30.09
C GLU A 93 -16.93 -11.56 -30.68
N GLU A 94 -17.76 -11.88 -31.68
CA GLU A 94 -18.68 -10.95 -32.34
C GLU A 94 -19.69 -10.29 -31.37
N ASP A 95 -20.00 -10.97 -30.26
CA ASP A 95 -20.92 -10.49 -29.23
C ASP A 95 -20.22 -9.61 -28.18
N PHE A 96 -18.88 -9.47 -28.25
CA PHE A 96 -18.12 -8.67 -27.30
C PHE A 96 -18.29 -7.18 -27.55
N ASN A 97 -19.28 -6.58 -26.89
CA ASN A 97 -19.52 -5.15 -26.94
C ASN A 97 -18.71 -4.40 -25.87
N LEU A 98 -17.84 -3.48 -26.27
CA LEU A 98 -16.98 -2.71 -25.35
C LEU A 98 -17.76 -1.92 -24.29
N GLY A 99 -18.91 -1.35 -24.63
CA GLY A 99 -19.72 -0.54 -23.72
C GLY A 99 -20.52 -1.36 -22.70
N LEU A 100 -20.78 -2.64 -22.98
CA LEU A 100 -21.56 -3.52 -22.12
C LEU A 100 -20.70 -4.52 -21.35
N CYS A 101 -19.66 -5.05 -21.99
CA CYS A 101 -18.83 -6.11 -21.43
C CYS A 101 -17.73 -5.57 -20.52
N ILE A 102 -17.20 -4.36 -20.75
CA ILE A 102 -16.22 -3.75 -19.83
C ILE A 102 -16.92 -3.31 -18.54
N LYS A 103 -16.45 -3.82 -17.40
CA LYS A 103 -17.00 -3.51 -16.07
C LYS A 103 -16.15 -2.51 -15.29
N GLY A 104 -14.86 -2.45 -15.57
CA GLY A 104 -13.97 -1.52 -14.88
C GLY A 104 -12.59 -1.46 -15.51
N LEU A 105 -11.96 -0.30 -15.35
CA LEU A 105 -10.57 -0.04 -15.71
C LEU A 105 -9.86 0.47 -14.44
N TYR A 106 -8.76 -0.18 -14.08
CA TYR A 106 -8.08 0.05 -12.80
C TYR A 106 -6.64 0.48 -13.05
N LEU A 107 -6.22 1.54 -12.35
CA LEU A 107 -4.81 1.86 -12.18
C LEU A 107 -4.19 0.88 -11.18
N CYS A 108 -3.16 0.16 -11.62
CA CYS A 108 -2.45 -0.81 -10.82
C CYS A 108 -0.97 -0.41 -10.69
N PHE A 109 -0.37 -0.79 -9.57
CA PHE A 109 1.06 -0.64 -9.32
C PHE A 109 1.65 -1.99 -8.95
N ALA A 110 2.66 -2.44 -9.71
CA ALA A 110 3.43 -3.63 -9.41
C ALA A 110 4.79 -3.21 -8.82
N PRO A 111 5.06 -3.48 -7.53
CA PRO A 111 6.38 -3.22 -6.94
C PRO A 111 7.48 -3.96 -7.67
N SER A 112 8.64 -3.32 -7.83
CA SER A 112 9.81 -4.01 -8.38
C SER A 112 10.25 -5.14 -7.44
N ARG A 113 10.71 -6.23 -8.03
CA ARG A 113 11.31 -7.37 -7.30
C ARG A 113 12.81 -7.46 -7.47
N THR A 114 13.42 -6.44 -8.08
CA THR A 114 14.87 -6.34 -8.19
C THR A 114 15.47 -5.99 -6.82
N ASP A 115 16.67 -6.48 -6.54
CA ASP A 115 17.40 -6.16 -5.30
C ASP A 115 18.05 -4.76 -5.33
N VAL A 116 17.84 -4.00 -6.41
CA VAL A 116 18.34 -2.64 -6.57
C VAL A 116 17.62 -1.71 -5.58
N ASN A 117 18.37 -0.80 -4.95
CA ASN A 117 17.85 0.17 -3.99
C ASN A 117 17.16 -0.41 -2.73
N ASN A 118 17.35 -1.70 -2.43
CA ASN A 118 16.84 -2.39 -1.22
C ASN A 118 15.31 -2.47 -1.11
N LEU A 119 14.60 -2.44 -2.25
CA LEU A 119 13.13 -2.45 -2.28
C LEU A 119 12.54 -3.87 -2.37
N SER A 120 13.35 -4.91 -2.56
CA SER A 120 12.88 -6.28 -2.53
C SER A 120 12.42 -6.71 -1.12
N SER A 121 11.47 -7.66 -1.05
CA SER A 121 10.93 -8.13 0.23
C SER A 121 12.01 -8.68 1.17
N LYS A 122 13.04 -9.32 0.61
CA LYS A 122 14.19 -9.84 1.36
C LYS A 122 14.98 -8.69 1.99
N MET A 123 15.31 -7.68 1.20
CA MET A 123 16.09 -6.53 1.66
C MET A 123 15.31 -5.66 2.64
N LEU A 124 14.01 -5.46 2.43
CA LEU A 124 13.13 -4.76 3.36
C LEU A 124 13.12 -5.42 4.75
N LYS A 125 12.99 -6.76 4.80
CA LYS A 125 13.03 -7.49 6.07
C LYS A 125 14.40 -7.40 6.75
N GLN A 126 15.50 -7.42 5.99
CA GLN A 126 16.85 -7.29 6.54
C GLN A 126 17.13 -5.90 7.12
N LYS A 127 16.57 -4.84 6.51
CA LYS A 127 16.74 -3.46 6.98
C LYS A 127 15.79 -3.07 8.10
N ALA A 128 14.64 -3.71 8.19
CA ALA A 128 13.65 -3.41 9.21
C ALA A 128 14.10 -3.94 10.58
N SER A 129 14.10 -3.06 11.59
CA SER A 129 13.97 -3.47 12.98
C SER A 129 12.48 -3.48 13.35
N PHE A 130 12.04 -4.44 14.16
CA PHE A 130 10.63 -4.56 14.57
C PHE A 130 10.47 -4.23 16.06
N MET A 131 9.35 -3.61 16.40
CA MET A 131 8.97 -3.31 17.78
C MET A 131 7.48 -3.59 17.96
N ASN A 132 7.08 -4.20 19.08
CA ASN A 132 5.66 -4.35 19.38
C ASN A 132 5.09 -3.01 19.82
N VAL A 133 3.87 -2.68 19.36
CA VAL A 133 3.18 -1.46 19.81
C VAL A 133 3.01 -1.43 21.33
N LYS A 134 2.86 -2.59 21.99
CA LYS A 134 2.78 -2.69 23.45
C LYS A 134 4.06 -2.21 24.15
N ASP A 135 5.21 -2.48 23.55
CA ASP A 135 6.52 -2.11 24.11
C ASP A 135 6.79 -0.61 23.95
N LEU A 136 6.13 0.05 22.98
CA LEU A 136 6.18 1.50 22.79
C LEU A 136 5.30 2.24 23.82
N ALA A 137 4.12 1.70 24.14
CA ALA A 137 3.23 2.30 25.15
C ALA A 137 3.78 2.19 26.58
N GLY A 138 4.62 1.17 26.85
CA GLY A 138 5.26 0.97 28.16
C GLY A 138 6.26 2.05 28.55
N SER A 139 6.69 2.95 27.65
CA SER A 139 7.63 4.03 27.96
C SER A 139 6.99 5.34 28.41
N HIS A 140 5.66 5.47 28.36
CA HIS A 140 4.93 6.68 28.76
C HIS A 140 3.62 6.35 29.47
N THR A 141 3.68 5.65 30.61
CA THR A 141 2.75 5.78 31.75
C THR A 141 3.05 4.68 32.76
N ALA A 142 3.85 5.02 33.77
CA ALA A 142 3.47 4.55 35.09
C ALA A 142 2.11 5.18 35.39
N ASN A 143 1.13 4.30 35.67
CA ASN A 143 -0.19 4.58 36.22
C ASN A 143 -1.33 4.90 35.23
N SER A 144 -2.14 3.89 34.95
CA SER A 144 -3.60 4.04 34.83
C SER A 144 -4.28 2.67 34.94
N GLY A 145 -5.08 2.52 36.00
CA GLY A 145 -6.18 1.56 35.97
C GLY A 145 -7.34 2.08 35.10
N ALA A 146 -8.30 1.18 34.89
CA ALA A 146 -9.59 1.33 34.23
C ALA A 146 -9.63 1.09 32.70
N ASP A 147 -10.04 -0.12 32.37
CA ASP A 147 -11.10 -0.54 31.43
C ASP A 147 -11.61 0.38 30.30
N ASN A 148 -11.96 -0.33 29.21
CA ASN A 148 -12.89 0.00 28.10
C ASN A 148 -12.33 0.91 26.98
N ASP A 149 -12.61 0.74 25.69
CA ASP A 149 -13.63 -0.04 24.96
C ASP A 149 -13.09 -0.51 23.59
N ASP A 150 -13.77 -1.52 23.05
CA ASP A 150 -13.69 -1.97 21.66
C ASP A 150 -14.13 -0.84 20.69
N GLU A 151 -13.24 -0.42 19.79
CA GLU A 151 -13.66 0.22 18.54
C GLU A 151 -13.26 -0.65 17.33
N ASP A 152 -14.34 -1.09 16.68
CA ASP A 152 -14.44 -1.63 15.34
C ASP A 152 -13.82 -0.64 14.35
N ASP A 153 -12.77 -1.06 13.65
CA ASP A 153 -12.14 -0.26 12.59
C ASP A 153 -12.08 -1.13 11.33
N GLY A 154 -12.88 -0.72 10.34
CA GLY A 154 -13.26 -1.47 9.15
C GLY A 154 -12.11 -1.83 8.19
N PRO A 155 -12.43 -2.49 7.06
CA PRO A 155 -11.44 -3.20 6.27
C PRO A 155 -10.55 -2.23 5.50
N THR A 156 -9.29 -2.11 5.94
CA THR A 156 -8.24 -1.54 5.10
C THR A 156 -7.98 -2.52 3.96
N GLY A 157 -8.38 -2.11 2.76
CA GLY A 157 -8.39 -2.91 1.54
C GLY A 157 -7.01 -3.46 1.19
N GLY A 158 -6.80 -4.73 1.52
CA GLY A 158 -5.84 -5.60 0.85
C GLY A 158 -6.62 -6.47 -0.12
N TYR A 159 -6.32 -6.36 -1.42
CA TYR A 159 -6.78 -7.36 -2.38
C TYR A 159 -6.33 -8.75 -1.89
N PRO A 160 -7.24 -9.73 -1.74
CA PRO A 160 -6.85 -11.08 -1.40
C PRO A 160 -5.95 -11.65 -2.51
N PRO A 161 -4.93 -12.47 -2.18
CA PRO A 161 -4.25 -13.25 -3.20
C PRO A 161 -5.27 -14.18 -3.84
N ASN A 162 -5.42 -14.08 -5.16
CA ASN A 162 -6.32 -14.91 -5.96
C ASN A 162 -6.09 -16.41 -5.63
N PRO A 163 -7.11 -17.15 -5.17
CA PRO A 163 -7.00 -18.59 -4.99
C PRO A 163 -7.35 -19.28 -6.31
N GLY A 164 -6.34 -19.69 -7.06
CA GLY A 164 -6.50 -20.56 -8.23
C GLY A 164 -5.78 -20.06 -9.46
N ASP A 165 -4.53 -20.48 -9.62
CA ASP A 165 -4.05 -21.32 -10.74
C ASP A 165 -2.97 -22.27 -10.17
#